data_AF-A0ABD3NF64-F1
#
_entry.id   AF-A0ABD3NF64-F1
#
_cell.length_a   1.000
_cell.length_b   1.000
_cell.length_c   1.000
_cell.angle_alpha   90.00
_cell.angle_beta   90.00
_cell.angle_gamma   90.00
#
_symmetry.space_group_name_H-M   'P 1'
#
loop_
_entity.id
_entity.type
_entity.pdbx_description
1 polymer ?
#
loop_
_entity_poly.entity_id
_entity_poly.type
_entity_poly.pdbx_seq_one_letter_code
_entity_poly.pdbx_strand_id
1 'polypeptide(L)'
;MPKVVEESPRAKRAASNMLDTPHLGIPYHMRGSKYTMEEADDRTMQAGVRNLWKELEAKKQTRNPSSAAAMPTIEAAPPESAPPAAAAAAADPTPLRPRVLMEELTSQQSAKPKKTRKTSLAVQQERVNALARKTVEKEARKMATRLWAMQSEKKKRGDNDFMSIEQVRERVVAEYGTAPCIATIYNDLKEGRVGQSPKKRPGNSKISDSDWVNVCAAFVSLVQINQLNRDDGKNNQKDLGAKIAAVFGNRHSAQHLIE
;
A
#
# COMPACT_ATOMS: atom_id res chain seq x y z
N MET A 1 28.23 -26.45 8.14
CA MET A 1 28.96 -25.20 8.40
C MET A 1 28.38 -24.11 7.50
N PRO A 2 27.57 -23.17 8.00
CA PRO A 2 27.12 -22.04 7.18
C PRO A 2 28.32 -21.15 6.86
N LYS A 3 28.64 -20.97 5.57
CA LYS A 3 29.68 -20.05 5.13
C LYS A 3 29.23 -18.64 5.52
N VAL A 4 29.82 -18.10 6.56
CA VAL A 4 29.66 -16.68 6.94
C VAL A 4 30.05 -15.89 5.70
N VAL A 5 29.08 -15.15 5.17
CA VAL A 5 29.33 -14.18 4.10
C VAL A 5 30.15 -13.07 4.76
N GLU A 6 31.47 -13.28 4.85
CA GLU A 6 32.42 -12.18 4.99
C GLU A 6 32.01 -11.11 3.98
N GLU A 7 32.09 -9.84 4.38
CA GLU A 7 31.81 -8.68 3.55
C GLU A 7 32.74 -8.63 2.33
N SER A 8 32.55 -9.55 1.38
CA SER A 8 33.44 -9.71 0.26
C SER A 8 33.29 -8.47 -0.61
N PRO A 9 34.40 -7.89 -1.10
CA PRO A 9 34.35 -6.76 -2.04
C PRO A 9 33.47 -7.06 -3.28
N ARG A 10 33.29 -8.35 -3.59
CA ARG A 10 32.37 -8.84 -4.63
C ARG A 10 30.89 -8.57 -4.31
N ALA A 11 30.46 -8.72 -3.06
CA ALA A 11 29.08 -8.47 -2.64
C ALA A 11 28.74 -6.97 -2.69
N LYS A 12 29.70 -6.11 -2.29
CA LYS A 12 29.57 -4.65 -2.37
C LYS A 12 29.48 -4.17 -3.83
N ARG A 13 30.26 -4.77 -4.74
CA ARG A 13 30.17 -4.49 -6.19
C ARG A 13 28.82 -4.91 -6.78
N ALA A 14 28.33 -6.12 -6.45
CA ALA A 14 27.03 -6.59 -6.91
C ALA A 14 25.89 -5.67 -6.42
N ALA A 15 25.93 -5.29 -5.14
CA ALA A 15 24.96 -4.37 -4.55
C ALA A 15 25.03 -2.95 -5.15
N SER A 16 26.23 -2.47 -5.49
CA SER A 16 26.40 -1.18 -6.17
C SER A 16 25.80 -1.22 -7.59
N ASN A 17 26.09 -2.27 -8.36
CA ASN A 17 25.56 -2.42 -9.73
C ASN A 17 24.01 -2.50 -9.76
N MET A 18 23.40 -3.00 -8.68
CA MET A 18 21.95 -3.00 -8.51
C MET A 18 21.34 -1.60 -8.36
N LEU A 19 22.10 -0.60 -7.89
CA LEU A 19 21.62 0.79 -7.83
C LEU A 19 21.48 1.41 -9.23
N ASP A 20 22.34 1.00 -10.16
CA ASP A 20 22.35 1.52 -11.52
C ASP A 20 21.34 0.81 -12.42
N THR A 21 21.04 -0.47 -12.11
CA THR A 21 20.16 -1.32 -12.94
C THR A 21 19.18 -2.14 -12.09
N PRO A 22 18.19 -1.50 -11.42
CA PRO A 22 17.31 -2.15 -10.45
C PRO A 22 16.29 -3.13 -11.05
N HIS A 23 16.12 -3.15 -12.37
CA HIS A 23 15.17 -4.01 -13.08
C HIS A 23 15.71 -5.41 -13.36
N LEU A 24 17.02 -5.64 -13.17
CA LEU A 24 17.66 -6.94 -13.36
C LEU A 24 17.63 -7.75 -12.06
N GLY A 25 17.62 -9.08 -12.20
CA GLY A 25 17.62 -9.99 -11.07
C GLY A 25 18.96 -10.01 -10.34
N ILE A 26 18.94 -10.22 -9.03
CA ILE A 26 20.15 -10.33 -8.18
C ILE A 26 21.18 -11.34 -8.69
N PRO A 27 20.80 -12.54 -9.17
CA PRO A 27 21.76 -13.47 -9.75
C PRO A 27 22.55 -12.87 -10.91
N TYR A 28 21.94 -11.97 -11.68
CA TYR A 28 22.59 -11.30 -12.80
C TYR A 28 23.71 -10.36 -12.32
N HIS A 29 23.46 -9.54 -11.29
CA HIS A 29 24.47 -8.65 -10.74
C HIS A 29 25.59 -9.39 -9.99
N MET A 30 25.26 -10.51 -9.36
CA MET A 30 26.25 -11.43 -8.79
C MET A 30 27.16 -12.00 -9.88
N ARG A 31 26.60 -12.51 -10.98
CA ARG A 31 27.40 -13.00 -12.12
C ARG A 31 28.30 -11.91 -12.70
N GLY A 32 27.79 -10.69 -12.86
CA GLY A 32 28.59 -9.51 -13.27
C GLY A 32 29.70 -9.12 -12.27
N SER A 33 29.60 -9.60 -11.03
CA SER A 33 30.58 -9.36 -9.96
C SER A 33 31.49 -10.56 -9.68
N LYS A 34 31.62 -11.46 -10.66
CA LYS A 34 32.48 -12.66 -10.62
C LYS A 34 32.06 -13.72 -9.60
N TYR A 35 30.76 -13.82 -9.29
CA TYR A 35 30.22 -15.02 -8.66
C TYR A 35 30.06 -16.13 -9.71
N THR A 36 30.33 -17.37 -9.31
CA THR A 36 30.04 -18.55 -10.13
C THR A 36 28.52 -18.75 -10.28
N MET A 37 28.08 -19.58 -11.23
CA MET A 37 26.63 -19.85 -11.38
C MET A 37 26.03 -20.46 -10.11
N GLU A 38 26.74 -21.39 -9.47
CA GLU A 38 26.29 -22.07 -8.26
C GLU A 38 26.14 -21.10 -7.07
N GLU A 39 27.08 -20.17 -6.92
CA GLU A 39 27.02 -19.16 -5.85
C GLU A 39 25.97 -18.09 -6.13
N ALA A 40 25.72 -17.75 -7.40
CA ALA A 40 24.69 -16.78 -7.78
C ALA A 40 23.27 -17.32 -7.53
N ASP A 41 23.10 -18.64 -7.58
CA ASP A 41 21.81 -19.31 -7.33
C ASP A 41 21.60 -19.62 -5.84
N ASP A 42 22.64 -19.51 -5.00
CA ASP A 42 22.54 -19.66 -3.55
C ASP A 42 21.74 -18.51 -2.91
N ARG A 43 20.62 -18.86 -2.28
CA ARG A 43 19.72 -17.90 -1.63
C ARG A 43 20.37 -17.15 -0.47
N THR A 44 21.33 -17.77 0.23
CA THR A 44 21.99 -17.14 1.37
C THR A 44 22.91 -16.00 0.92
N MET A 45 23.67 -16.23 -0.15
CA MET A 45 24.53 -15.22 -0.78
C MET A 45 23.70 -14.08 -1.41
N GLN A 46 22.60 -14.41 -2.09
CA GLN A 46 21.66 -13.41 -2.59
C GLN A 46 21.08 -12.54 -1.47
N ALA A 47 20.76 -13.13 -0.31
CA ALA A 47 20.25 -12.39 0.84
C ALA A 47 21.30 -11.40 1.39
N GLY A 48 22.58 -11.80 1.43
CA GLY A 48 23.69 -10.90 1.77
C GLY A 48 23.78 -9.70 0.83
N VAL A 49 23.74 -9.92 -0.47
CA VAL A 49 23.77 -8.85 -1.48
C VAL A 49 22.52 -7.94 -1.38
N ARG A 50 21.33 -8.51 -1.12
CA ARG A 50 20.10 -7.71 -0.89
C ARG A 50 20.22 -6.77 0.30
N ASN A 51 20.79 -7.24 1.40
CA ASN A 51 20.91 -6.42 2.61
C ASN A 51 21.90 -5.28 2.38
N LEU A 52 23.04 -5.55 1.74
CA LEU A 52 24.01 -4.52 1.35
C LEU A 52 23.41 -3.49 0.38
N TRP A 53 22.61 -3.93 -0.59
CA TRP A 53 21.92 -3.02 -1.51
C TRP A 53 20.97 -2.07 -0.77
N LYS A 54 20.17 -2.58 0.17
CA LYS A 54 19.30 -1.74 1.02
C LYS A 54 20.07 -0.75 1.88
N GLU A 55 21.22 -1.16 2.43
CA GLU A 55 22.10 -0.25 3.18
C GLU A 55 22.66 0.86 2.29
N LEU A 56 23.04 0.54 1.04
CA LEU A 56 23.52 1.53 0.09
C LEU A 56 22.41 2.46 -0.39
N GLU A 57 21.18 1.98 -0.60
CA GLU A 57 20.01 2.82 -0.90
C GLU A 57 19.71 3.79 0.23
N ALA A 58 19.71 3.31 1.48
CA ALA A 58 19.51 4.16 2.66
C ALA A 58 20.61 5.23 2.77
N LYS A 59 21.88 4.89 2.49
CA LYS A 59 23.00 5.85 2.47
C LYS A 59 22.90 6.85 1.31
N LYS A 60 22.38 6.45 0.14
CA LYS A 60 22.15 7.38 -0.98
C LYS A 60 21.06 8.40 -0.66
N GLN A 61 20.02 7.99 0.08
CA GLN A 61 18.98 8.89 0.58
C GLN A 61 19.51 9.90 1.60
N THR A 62 20.43 9.51 2.49
CA THR A 62 21.02 10.44 3.47
C THR A 62 22.09 11.37 2.88
N ARG A 63 22.73 10.98 1.76
CA ARG A 63 23.78 11.78 1.08
C ARG A 63 23.22 12.85 0.11
N ASN A 64 21.93 12.81 -0.22
CA ASN A 64 21.25 13.89 -0.94
C ASN A 64 20.49 14.79 0.06
N PRO A 65 21.10 15.86 0.63
CA PRO A 65 20.36 16.82 1.42
C PRO A 65 19.65 17.81 0.48
N SER A 66 18.57 17.37 -0.14
CA SER A 66 17.48 18.27 -0.48
C SER A 66 16.22 17.72 0.18
N SER A 67 15.77 18.46 1.19
CA SER A 67 14.61 18.22 2.04
C SER A 67 14.77 17.21 3.19
N ALA A 68 15.29 17.77 4.29
CA ALA A 68 14.67 17.76 5.61
C ALA A 68 15.03 16.65 6.63
N ALA A 69 15.38 17.18 7.82
CA ALA A 69 15.47 16.58 9.15
C ALA A 69 16.70 15.71 9.46
N ALA A 70 17.74 16.41 9.92
CA ALA A 70 18.87 15.87 10.62
C ALA A 70 18.46 15.14 11.92
N MET A 71 19.05 13.98 12.16
CA MET A 71 19.20 13.36 13.47
C MET A 71 20.65 12.89 13.58
N PRO A 72 21.38 13.20 14.67
CA PRO A 72 22.75 12.76 14.83
C PRO A 72 22.82 11.30 15.31
N THR A 73 23.77 10.59 14.72
CA THR A 73 24.28 9.26 15.06
C THR A 73 25.38 9.40 16.12
N ILE A 74 25.34 8.61 17.20
CA ILE A 74 26.51 8.11 17.97
C ILE A 74 26.08 6.75 18.54
N GLU A 75 26.45 5.61 17.93
CA GLU A 75 27.68 4.80 18.10
C GLU A 75 27.60 3.81 19.29
N ALA A 76 27.66 2.51 18.95
CA ALA A 76 27.80 1.36 19.86
C ALA A 76 29.32 1.11 20.09
N ALA A 77 29.85 0.52 21.18
CA ALA A 77 29.52 -0.75 21.83
C ALA A 77 30.43 -0.94 23.12
N PRO A 78 30.72 -2.16 23.67
CA PRO A 78 30.40 -2.70 25.03
C PRO A 78 31.70 -3.00 25.88
N PRO A 79 31.81 -3.86 26.93
CA PRO A 79 30.87 -4.81 27.60
C PRO A 79 30.91 -4.88 29.17
N GLU A 80 30.09 -5.79 29.72
CA GLU A 80 30.25 -6.56 30.99
C GLU A 80 30.43 -5.82 32.33
N SER A 81 29.60 -6.03 33.37
CA SER A 81 29.47 -7.32 34.08
C SER A 81 28.40 -7.23 35.20
N ALA A 82 27.88 -8.40 35.58
CA ALA A 82 26.79 -8.63 36.54
C ALA A 82 27.28 -8.69 38.03
N PRO A 83 26.38 -8.84 39.04
CA PRO A 83 26.47 -8.29 40.42
C PRO A 83 27.05 -9.28 41.48
N PRO A 84 27.11 -8.98 42.82
CA PRO A 84 25.93 -9.13 43.70
C PRO A 84 25.85 -8.27 45.00
N ALA A 85 24.64 -8.24 45.55
CA ALA A 85 24.24 -8.39 46.98
C ALA A 85 24.80 -7.49 48.11
N ALA A 86 23.86 -6.75 48.72
CA ALA A 86 23.53 -6.68 50.16
C ALA A 86 24.62 -6.47 51.22
N ALA A 87 24.53 -5.35 51.95
CA ALA A 87 24.49 -5.31 53.42
C ALA A 87 24.18 -3.89 53.93
N ALA A 88 23.50 -3.86 55.07
CA ALA A 88 22.94 -2.69 55.74
C ALA A 88 23.97 -1.84 56.51
N ALA A 89 23.68 -0.55 56.73
CA ALA A 89 23.78 0.11 58.04
C ALA A 89 23.35 1.59 57.99
N ALA A 90 22.27 1.86 58.73
CA ALA A 90 21.99 2.99 59.63
C ALA A 90 22.53 4.43 59.41
N ALA A 91 21.60 5.36 59.66
CA ALA A 91 21.72 6.66 60.34
C ALA A 91 21.88 7.95 59.51
N ASP A 92 20.72 8.56 59.23
CA ASP A 92 20.34 9.95 59.58
C ASP A 92 20.94 11.15 58.80
N PRO A 93 20.30 12.34 58.81
CA PRO A 93 19.41 12.77 57.74
C PRO A 93 19.95 13.99 56.97
N THR A 94 19.68 14.08 55.66
CA THR A 94 20.02 15.26 54.85
C THR A 94 18.80 15.68 54.02
N PRO A 95 18.44 16.98 54.00
CA PRO A 95 17.09 17.41 53.65
C PRO A 95 16.75 17.20 52.17
N LEU A 96 15.53 16.70 51.97
CA LEU A 96 14.85 16.44 50.70
C LEU A 96 14.96 17.65 49.76
N ARG A 97 15.73 17.51 48.68
CA ARG A 97 15.70 18.45 47.55
C ARG A 97 14.46 18.16 46.69
N PRO A 98 13.53 19.13 46.52
CA PRO A 98 12.29 18.95 45.75
C PRO A 98 12.53 18.98 44.23
N ARG A 99 13.60 18.36 43.74
CA ARG A 99 13.98 18.38 42.31
C ARG A 99 14.01 17.00 41.66
N VAL A 100 13.93 15.92 42.45
CA VAL A 100 13.97 14.54 41.92
C VAL A 100 12.56 13.99 41.64
N LEU A 101 11.51 14.57 42.25
CA LEU A 101 10.13 14.10 42.04
C LEU A 101 9.55 14.47 40.66
N MET A 102 10.11 15.49 39.99
CA MET A 102 9.61 15.93 38.68
C MET A 102 10.24 15.18 37.49
N GLU A 103 11.39 14.54 37.72
CA GLU A 103 12.17 13.84 36.70
C GLU A 103 11.76 12.35 36.59
N GLU A 104 11.25 11.75 37.66
CA GLU A 104 10.64 10.41 37.61
C GLU A 104 9.24 10.38 36.96
N LEU A 105 8.49 11.49 36.96
CA LEU A 105 7.16 11.55 36.33
C LEU A 105 7.20 11.78 34.80
N THR A 106 8.35 12.09 34.22
CA THR A 106 8.45 12.46 32.78
C THR A 106 9.10 11.39 31.89
N SER A 107 9.54 10.26 32.45
CA SER A 107 10.10 9.13 31.68
C SER A 107 9.09 7.98 31.41
N GLN A 108 7.79 8.27 31.34
CA GLN A 108 6.86 7.38 30.62
C GLN A 108 6.98 7.65 29.12
N GLN A 109 8.12 7.28 28.54
CA GLN A 109 8.22 7.15 27.09
C GLN A 109 7.21 6.09 26.66
N SER A 110 6.14 6.51 25.98
CA SER A 110 5.10 5.62 25.48
C SER A 110 5.73 4.54 24.61
N ALA A 111 5.86 3.32 25.14
CA ALA A 111 6.39 2.20 24.40
C ALA A 111 5.51 2.01 23.15
N LYS A 112 6.09 2.17 21.96
CA LYS A 112 5.35 1.96 20.71
C LYS A 112 4.84 0.52 20.72
N PRO A 113 3.51 0.29 20.64
CA PRO A 113 2.96 -1.04 20.79
C PRO A 113 3.51 -1.97 19.70
N LYS A 114 3.92 -3.18 20.08
CA LYS A 114 4.37 -4.20 19.14
C LYS A 114 3.23 -4.49 18.16
N LYS A 115 3.51 -4.41 16.85
CA LYS A 115 2.54 -4.76 15.79
C LYS A 115 2.37 -6.27 15.75
N THR A 116 1.33 -6.78 16.40
CA THR A 116 0.96 -8.20 16.35
C THR A 116 0.27 -8.53 15.03
N ARG A 117 0.67 -9.63 14.38
CA ARG A 117 -0.02 -10.14 13.19
C ARG A 117 -1.42 -10.65 13.59
N LYS A 118 -2.46 -10.22 12.88
CA LYS A 118 -3.81 -10.74 13.08
C LYS A 118 -3.84 -12.23 12.72
N THR A 119 -4.57 -13.02 13.52
CA THR A 119 -4.85 -14.43 13.20
C THR A 119 -5.80 -14.52 12.01
N SER A 120 -5.83 -15.65 11.31
CA SER A 120 -6.74 -15.89 10.17
C SER A 120 -8.21 -15.68 10.54
N LEU A 121 -8.62 -16.15 11.72
CA LEU A 121 -9.96 -16.01 12.26
C LEU A 121 -10.32 -14.53 12.51
N ALA A 122 -9.40 -13.75 13.09
CA ALA A 122 -9.62 -12.32 13.30
C ALA A 122 -9.79 -11.55 11.98
N VAL A 123 -9.01 -11.91 10.95
CA VAL A 123 -9.16 -11.33 9.61
C VAL A 123 -10.51 -11.70 8.98
N GLN A 124 -10.98 -12.93 9.17
CA GLN A 124 -12.27 -13.36 8.65
C GLN A 124 -13.43 -12.63 9.34
N GLN A 125 -13.38 -12.50 10.67
CA GLN A 125 -14.37 -11.73 11.44
C GLN A 125 -14.40 -10.26 10.99
N GLU A 126 -13.23 -9.64 10.78
CA GLU A 126 -13.15 -8.28 10.26
C GLU A 126 -13.81 -8.15 8.87
N ARG A 127 -13.61 -9.14 7.99
CA ARG A 127 -14.28 -9.17 6.67
C ARG A 127 -15.79 -9.28 6.80
N VAL A 128 -16.28 -10.16 7.67
CA VAL A 128 -17.73 -10.35 7.91
C VAL A 128 -18.33 -9.05 8.46
N ASN A 129 -17.69 -8.43 9.45
CA ASN A 129 -18.13 -7.17 10.03
C ASN A 129 -18.10 -6.03 9.01
N ALA A 130 -17.07 -5.97 8.16
CA ALA A 130 -16.99 -4.98 7.10
C ALA A 130 -18.08 -5.17 6.03
N LEU A 131 -18.45 -6.41 5.73
CA LEU A 131 -19.58 -6.70 4.82
C LEU A 131 -20.91 -6.27 5.45
N ALA A 132 -21.15 -6.60 6.72
CA ALA A 132 -22.35 -6.18 7.45
C ALA A 132 -22.49 -4.65 7.53
N ARG A 133 -21.39 -3.93 7.78
CA ARG A 133 -21.40 -2.46 7.74
C ARG A 133 -21.77 -1.92 6.35
N LYS A 134 -21.20 -2.51 5.28
CA LYS A 134 -21.51 -2.13 3.90
C LYS A 134 -22.96 -2.43 3.52
N THR A 135 -23.59 -3.48 4.05
CA THR A 135 -25.00 -3.77 3.77
C THR A 135 -25.90 -2.73 4.43
N VAL A 136 -25.66 -2.41 5.71
CA VAL A 136 -26.39 -1.36 6.44
C VAL A 136 -26.23 0.00 5.75
N GLU A 137 -25.02 0.38 5.35
CA GLU A 137 -24.78 1.63 4.62
C GLU A 137 -25.52 1.71 3.28
N LYS A 138 -25.61 0.59 2.54
CA LYS A 138 -26.36 0.52 1.28
C LYS A 138 -27.86 0.69 1.52
N GLU A 139 -28.40 0.03 2.54
CA GLU A 139 -29.82 0.11 2.89
C GLU A 139 -30.20 1.52 3.37
N ALA A 140 -29.39 2.11 4.25
CA ALA A 140 -29.54 3.48 4.70
C ALA A 140 -29.58 4.47 3.52
N ARG A 141 -28.70 4.31 2.52
CA ARG A 141 -28.70 5.16 1.32
C ARG A 141 -29.94 4.98 0.44
N LYS A 142 -30.41 3.73 0.27
CA LYS A 142 -31.66 3.45 -0.45
C LYS A 142 -32.86 4.08 0.25
N MET A 143 -32.92 3.99 1.58
CA MET A 143 -33.99 4.59 2.37
C MET A 143 -33.94 6.11 2.33
N ALA A 144 -32.77 6.72 2.50
CA ALA A 144 -32.59 8.16 2.41
C ALA A 144 -33.08 8.74 1.08
N THR A 145 -32.71 8.10 -0.04
CA THR A 145 -33.12 8.54 -1.38
C THR A 145 -34.61 8.32 -1.63
N ARG A 146 -35.20 7.21 -1.16
CA ARG A 146 -36.66 6.97 -1.23
C ARG A 146 -37.45 8.00 -0.43
N LEU A 147 -37.06 8.23 0.83
CA LEU A 147 -37.70 9.22 1.70
C LEU A 147 -37.62 10.61 1.09
N TRP A 148 -36.44 11.03 0.62
CA TRP A 148 -36.28 12.34 0.01
C TRP A 148 -37.07 12.48 -1.31
N ALA A 149 -37.14 11.43 -2.13
CA ALA A 149 -37.99 11.42 -3.32
C ALA A 149 -39.46 11.70 -2.96
N MET A 150 -40.00 10.96 -1.98
CA MET A 150 -41.37 11.17 -1.51
C MET A 150 -41.60 12.58 -0.96
N GLN A 151 -40.65 13.12 -0.18
CA GLN A 151 -40.75 14.48 0.36
C GLN A 151 -40.64 15.55 -0.73
N SER A 152 -39.84 15.32 -1.77
CA SER A 152 -39.73 16.24 -2.91
C SER A 152 -41.04 16.32 -3.71
N GLU A 153 -41.76 15.20 -3.84
CA GLU A 153 -43.08 15.17 -4.48
C GLU A 153 -44.16 15.84 -3.62
N LYS A 154 -44.15 15.62 -2.30
CA LYS A 154 -45.04 16.33 -1.35
C LYS A 154 -44.84 17.83 -1.38
N LYS A 155 -43.57 18.29 -1.42
CA LYS A 155 -43.23 19.71 -1.55
C LYS A 155 -43.77 20.33 -2.85
N LYS A 156 -43.74 19.59 -3.97
CA LYS A 156 -44.32 20.05 -5.24
C LYS A 156 -45.85 20.10 -5.19
N ARG A 157 -46.48 19.17 -4.45
CA ARG A 157 -47.94 19.12 -4.25
C ARG A 157 -48.47 20.21 -3.33
N GLY A 158 -47.59 20.86 -2.55
CA GLY A 158 -47.97 21.90 -1.59
C GLY A 158 -48.46 21.34 -0.24
N ASP A 159 -48.11 20.08 0.07
CA ASP A 159 -48.42 19.50 1.39
C ASP A 159 -47.55 20.18 2.46
N ASN A 160 -48.17 20.60 3.57
CA ASN A 160 -47.47 21.25 4.69
C ASN A 160 -46.58 20.29 5.51
N ASP A 161 -46.80 18.98 5.40
CA ASP A 161 -46.07 17.92 6.13
C ASP A 161 -44.79 17.45 5.40
N PHE A 162 -44.04 18.37 4.81
CA PHE A 162 -42.78 18.04 4.15
C PHE A 162 -41.61 18.04 5.15
N MET A 163 -40.80 16.99 5.11
CA MET A 163 -39.57 16.91 5.90
C MET A 163 -38.42 17.56 5.13
N SER A 164 -37.59 18.34 5.82
CA SER A 164 -36.34 18.85 5.26
C SER A 164 -35.35 17.71 5.00
N ILE A 165 -34.37 17.92 4.13
CA ILE A 165 -33.36 16.89 3.85
C ILE A 165 -32.51 16.55 5.07
N GLU A 166 -32.34 17.51 5.99
CA GLU A 166 -31.65 17.31 7.27
C GLU A 166 -32.47 16.39 8.17
N GLN A 167 -33.77 16.63 8.28
CA GLN A 167 -34.69 15.76 9.02
C GLN A 167 -34.76 14.34 8.41
N VAL A 168 -34.72 14.23 7.08
CA VAL A 168 -34.62 12.92 6.41
C VAL A 168 -33.33 12.21 6.79
N ARG A 169 -32.20 12.93 6.82
CA ARG A 169 -30.92 12.37 7.25
C ARG A 169 -30.97 11.91 8.70
N GLU A 170 -31.48 12.74 9.62
CA GLU A 170 -31.62 12.39 11.04
C GLU A 170 -32.48 11.16 11.25
N ARG A 171 -33.62 11.06 10.55
CA ARG A 171 -34.49 9.88 10.58
C ARG A 171 -33.76 8.61 10.14
N VAL A 172 -32.95 8.69 9.10
CA VAL A 172 -32.16 7.55 8.60
C VAL A 172 -31.03 7.18 9.56
N VAL A 173 -30.38 8.17 10.20
CA VAL A 173 -29.39 7.90 11.26
C VAL A 173 -30.04 7.21 12.45
N ALA A 174 -31.25 7.62 12.85
CA ALA A 174 -31.96 6.99 13.96
C ALA A 174 -32.31 5.52 13.68
N GLU A 175 -32.63 5.17 12.43
CA GLU A 175 -33.01 3.81 12.04
C GLU A 175 -31.81 2.89 11.78
N TYR A 176 -30.77 3.40 11.09
CA TYR A 176 -29.64 2.58 10.61
C TYR A 176 -28.31 2.86 11.32
N GLY A 177 -28.24 3.86 12.20
CA GLY A 177 -26.99 4.32 12.84
C GLY A 177 -26.00 5.00 11.90
N THR A 178 -26.29 5.06 10.61
CA THR A 178 -25.45 5.66 9.57
C THR A 178 -26.33 6.29 8.48
N ALA A 179 -25.85 7.38 7.87
CA ALA A 179 -26.56 8.01 6.76
C ALA A 179 -25.59 8.62 5.74
N PRO A 180 -25.97 8.66 4.45
CA PRO A 180 -25.22 9.39 3.44
C PRO A 180 -25.20 10.90 3.74
N CYS A 181 -24.22 11.60 3.17
CA CYS A 181 -24.20 13.06 3.26
C CYS A 181 -25.33 13.67 2.41
N ILE A 182 -25.76 14.87 2.80
CA ILE A 182 -26.86 15.61 2.16
C ILE A 182 -26.62 15.78 0.65
N ALA A 183 -25.41 16.19 0.26
CA ALA A 183 -25.01 16.33 -1.14
C ALA A 183 -25.13 15.02 -1.94
N THR A 184 -24.85 13.89 -1.30
CA THR A 184 -25.00 12.57 -1.93
C THR A 184 -26.46 12.25 -2.22
N ILE A 185 -27.36 12.52 -1.28
CA ILE A 185 -28.80 12.31 -1.46
C ILE A 185 -29.33 13.17 -2.61
N TYR A 186 -28.92 14.44 -2.68
CA TYR A 186 -29.26 15.33 -3.79
C TYR A 186 -28.75 14.84 -5.14
N ASN A 187 -27.48 14.44 -5.22
CA ASN A 187 -26.89 13.97 -6.47
C ASN A 187 -27.56 12.68 -6.95
N ASP A 188 -27.83 11.73 -6.05
CA ASP A 188 -28.53 10.49 -6.41
C ASP A 188 -29.96 10.77 -6.89
N LEU A 189 -30.66 11.77 -6.31
CA LEU A 189 -31.98 12.18 -6.79
C LEU A 189 -31.92 12.87 -8.15
N LYS A 190 -30.96 13.78 -8.36
CA LYS A 190 -30.72 14.49 -9.62
C LYS A 190 -30.38 13.53 -10.76
N GLU A 191 -29.65 12.47 -10.44
CA GLU A 191 -29.30 11.40 -11.38
C GLU A 191 -30.42 10.34 -11.55
N GLY A 192 -31.60 10.54 -10.93
CA GLY A 192 -32.75 9.64 -11.06
C GLY A 192 -32.60 8.29 -10.34
N ARG A 193 -31.61 8.14 -9.46
CA ARG A 193 -31.28 6.88 -8.75
C ARG A 193 -32.00 6.76 -7.41
N VAL A 194 -33.32 6.80 -7.43
CA VAL A 194 -34.13 6.64 -6.21
C VAL A 194 -34.14 5.18 -5.76
N GLY A 195 -33.74 4.91 -4.51
CA GLY A 195 -33.81 3.56 -3.94
C GLY A 195 -32.83 2.56 -4.56
N GLN A 196 -31.84 3.02 -5.31
CA GLN A 196 -30.81 2.19 -5.92
C GLN A 196 -29.58 2.05 -5.02
N SER A 197 -28.80 0.99 -5.26
CA SER A 197 -27.51 0.81 -4.59
C SER A 197 -26.54 1.94 -4.96
N PRO A 198 -25.58 2.30 -4.07
CA PRO A 198 -24.51 3.24 -4.39
C PRO A 198 -23.85 2.90 -5.74
N LYS A 199 -23.57 3.93 -6.56
CA LYS A 199 -22.83 3.76 -7.81
C LYS A 199 -21.50 3.07 -7.53
N LYS A 200 -21.26 1.94 -8.20
CA LYS A 200 -19.97 1.25 -8.13
C LYS A 200 -18.92 2.22 -8.67
N ARG A 201 -17.92 2.56 -7.84
CA ARG A 201 -16.79 3.34 -8.32
C ARG A 201 -16.10 2.54 -9.42
N PRO A 202 -15.78 3.14 -10.58
CA PRO A 202 -14.91 2.46 -11.53
C PRO A 202 -13.63 2.07 -10.79
N GLY A 203 -13.14 0.85 -11.04
CA GLY A 203 -11.87 0.45 -10.46
C GLY A 203 -10.79 1.44 -10.87
N ASN A 204 -9.85 1.74 -9.98
CA ASN A 204 -8.67 2.54 -10.30
C ASN A 204 -7.67 1.77 -11.19
N SER A 205 -8.16 0.94 -12.12
CA SER A 205 -7.33 0.29 -13.12
C SER A 205 -7.00 1.30 -14.21
N LYS A 206 -6.27 2.35 -13.86
CA LYS A 206 -5.53 3.14 -14.84
C LYS A 206 -4.22 2.39 -15.06
N ILE A 207 -4.11 1.68 -16.18
CA ILE A 207 -2.82 1.19 -16.67
C ILE A 207 -1.97 2.44 -16.90
N SER A 208 -0.75 2.46 -16.36
CA SER A 208 0.16 3.58 -16.61
C SER A 208 0.57 3.56 -18.09
N ASP A 209 0.87 4.73 -18.67
CA ASP A 209 1.29 4.78 -20.09
C ASP A 209 2.55 3.92 -20.32
N SER A 210 3.44 3.85 -19.34
CA SER A 210 4.60 2.94 -19.36
C SER A 210 4.22 1.47 -19.39
N ASP A 211 3.24 1.05 -18.58
CA ASP A 211 2.78 -0.34 -18.58
C ASP A 211 2.09 -0.70 -19.90
N TRP A 212 1.36 0.25 -20.49
CA TRP A 212 0.74 0.07 -21.80
C TRP A 212 1.78 -0.11 -22.91
N VAL A 213 2.81 0.76 -22.95
CA VAL A 213 3.91 0.64 -23.92
C VAL A 213 4.63 -0.70 -23.74
N ASN A 214 4.86 -1.15 -22.50
CA ASN A 214 5.47 -2.45 -22.23
C ASN A 214 4.61 -3.63 -22.71
N VAL A 215 3.28 -3.56 -22.55
CA VAL A 215 2.35 -4.57 -23.09
C VAL A 215 2.40 -4.60 -24.62
N CYS A 216 2.42 -3.43 -25.27
CA CYS A 216 2.55 -3.33 -26.72
C CYS A 216 3.91 -3.85 -27.22
N ALA A 217 5.01 -3.54 -26.53
CA ALA A 217 6.35 -4.00 -26.90
C ALA A 217 6.49 -5.53 -26.75
N ALA A 218 6.01 -6.07 -25.62
CA ALA A 218 5.98 -7.52 -25.40
C ALA A 218 5.12 -8.24 -26.45
N PHE A 219 4.04 -7.60 -26.91
CA PHE A 219 3.19 -8.12 -27.97
C PHE A 219 3.91 -8.17 -29.33
N VAL A 220 4.60 -7.09 -29.71
CA VAL A 220 5.38 -7.05 -30.95
C VAL A 220 6.46 -8.14 -30.94
N SER A 221 7.17 -8.32 -29.82
CA SER A 221 8.18 -9.36 -29.72
C SER A 221 7.58 -10.78 -29.79
N LEU A 222 6.40 -11.00 -29.19
CA LEU A 222 5.71 -12.30 -29.27
C LEU A 222 5.33 -12.66 -30.71
N VAL A 223 4.82 -11.70 -31.49
CA VAL A 223 4.49 -11.92 -32.91
C VAL A 223 5.77 -12.26 -33.69
N GLN A 224 6.85 -11.51 -33.47
CA GLN A 224 8.11 -11.72 -34.15
C GLN A 224 8.74 -13.09 -33.81
N ILE A 225 8.68 -13.51 -32.55
CA ILE A 225 9.14 -14.83 -32.11
C ILE A 225 8.30 -15.94 -32.76
N ASN A 226 6.97 -15.78 -32.83
CA ASN A 226 6.10 -16.78 -33.46
C ASN A 226 6.35 -16.92 -34.97
N GLN A 227 6.64 -15.82 -35.66
CA GLN A 227 7.03 -15.83 -37.08
C GLN A 227 8.40 -16.49 -37.31
N LEU A 228 9.38 -16.24 -36.42
CA LEU A 228 10.69 -16.91 -36.48
C LEU A 228 10.57 -18.41 -36.21
N ASN A 229 9.62 -18.83 -35.38
CA ASN A 229 9.36 -20.23 -35.06
C ASN A 229 8.50 -20.97 -36.10
N ARG A 230 8.13 -20.33 -37.23
CA ARG A 230 7.28 -20.89 -38.29
C ARG A 230 5.90 -21.37 -37.82
N ASP A 231 5.37 -20.76 -36.76
CA ASP A 231 3.99 -20.96 -36.27
C ASP A 231 3.01 -19.93 -36.90
N ASP A 232 3.33 -19.52 -38.13
CA ASP A 232 2.76 -18.39 -38.88
C ASP A 232 1.25 -18.47 -39.11
N GLY A 233 0.67 -19.67 -38.95
CA GLY A 233 -0.76 -19.92 -39.12
C GLY A 233 -1.63 -19.59 -37.89
N LYS A 234 -1.06 -19.42 -36.68
CA LYS A 234 -1.87 -19.39 -35.45
C LYS A 234 -1.95 -18.03 -34.74
N ASN A 235 -1.05 -17.08 -35.03
CA ASN A 235 -0.99 -15.78 -34.35
C ASN A 235 -0.63 -14.63 -35.30
N ASN A 236 -1.46 -14.41 -36.31
CA ASN A 236 -1.31 -13.26 -37.19
C ASN A 236 -1.70 -11.95 -36.48
N GLN A 237 -0.99 -10.87 -36.81
CA GLN A 237 -1.15 -9.54 -36.18
C GLN A 237 -2.61 -9.03 -36.21
N LYS A 238 -3.39 -9.40 -37.24
CA LYS A 238 -4.81 -9.05 -37.38
C LYS A 238 -5.70 -9.75 -36.35
N ASP A 239 -5.57 -11.06 -36.17
CA ASP A 239 -6.36 -11.82 -35.19
C ASP A 239 -6.03 -11.41 -33.75
N LEU A 240 -4.77 -11.08 -33.51
CA LEU A 240 -4.30 -10.69 -32.20
C LEU A 240 -4.65 -9.22 -31.87
N GLY A 241 -4.61 -8.32 -32.87
CA GLY A 241 -5.13 -6.96 -32.77
C GLY A 241 -6.63 -6.92 -32.47
N ALA A 242 -7.42 -7.82 -33.08
CA ALA A 242 -8.84 -7.98 -32.78
C ALA A 242 -9.09 -8.43 -31.32
N LYS A 243 -8.26 -9.34 -30.79
CA LYS A 243 -8.33 -9.78 -29.38
C LYS A 243 -7.97 -8.65 -28.41
N ILE A 244 -6.95 -7.84 -28.71
CA ILE A 244 -6.60 -6.66 -27.89
C ILE A 244 -7.72 -5.63 -27.89
N ALA A 245 -8.29 -5.32 -29.06
CA ALA A 245 -9.40 -4.39 -29.16
C ALA A 245 -10.64 -4.88 -28.39
N ALA A 246 -10.89 -6.18 -28.35
CA ALA A 246 -11.96 -6.79 -27.57
C ALA A 246 -11.75 -6.65 -26.05
N VAL A 247 -10.50 -6.71 -25.56
CA VAL A 247 -10.18 -6.63 -24.12
C VAL A 247 -10.08 -5.18 -23.63
N PHE A 248 -9.49 -4.28 -24.43
CA PHE A 248 -9.17 -2.91 -23.99
C PHE A 248 -10.11 -1.84 -24.55
N GLY A 249 -11.00 -2.20 -25.47
CA GLY A 249 -11.86 -1.27 -26.20
C GLY A 249 -11.06 -0.45 -27.23
N ASN A 250 -11.78 0.12 -28.19
CA ASN A 250 -11.24 0.78 -29.39
C ASN A 250 -10.58 2.14 -29.11
N ARG A 251 -9.73 2.26 -28.08
CA ARG A 251 -9.22 3.54 -27.59
C ARG A 251 -7.95 4.04 -28.25
N HIS A 252 -7.22 3.23 -29.01
CA HIS A 252 -6.03 3.71 -29.72
C HIS A 252 -5.90 3.01 -31.07
N SER A 253 -6.29 3.71 -32.13
CA SER A 253 -5.81 3.45 -33.48
C SER A 253 -4.30 3.67 -33.48
N ALA A 254 -3.53 2.59 -33.40
CA ALA A 254 -2.08 2.59 -33.50
C ALA A 254 -1.62 2.86 -34.95
N GLN A 255 -2.01 4.01 -35.51
CA GLN A 255 -1.60 4.46 -36.85
C GLN A 255 -0.38 5.40 -36.82
N HIS A 256 0.20 5.71 -35.66
CA HIS A 256 1.29 6.70 -35.53
C HIS A 256 2.62 6.14 -35.00
N LEU A 257 2.89 4.84 -35.16
CA LEU A 257 4.14 4.24 -34.64
C LEU A 257 4.91 3.41 -35.67
N ILE A 258 4.73 3.73 -36.96
CA ILE A 258 5.58 3.26 -38.05
C ILE A 258 5.86 4.46 -38.98
N GLU A 259 6.75 5.35 -38.54
CA GLU A 259 7.68 6.12 -39.38
C GLU A 259 9.02 6.22 -38.63
#